data_AF-A0A820IUB1-F1
#
_entry.id   AF-A0A820IUB1-F1
#
_cell.length_a   1.000
_cell.length_b   1.000
_cell.length_c   1.000
_cell.angle_alpha   90.00
_cell.angle_beta   90.00
_cell.angle_gamma   90.00
#
_symmetry.space_group_name_H-M   'P 1'
#
loop_
_entity.id
_entity.type
_entity.pdbx_description
1 polymer ?
#
loop_
_entity_poly.entity_id
_entity_poly.type
_entity_poly.pdbx_seq_one_letter_code
_entity_poly.pdbx_strand_id
1 'polypeptide(L)'
;ILNEELNHIINDYDRFKQRINEQKQNHSLIKQIDQWEKDSIEIIQKKAENCRKILIHYSQRCIHDIEKKFNDLSEQIKEIHKENEFNEINLNYLKDQLIEITQELNNASKISIQRDSHESFINEISIISSK
;
A
#
# COMPACT_ATOMS: atom_id res chain seq x y z
N ILE A 1 -42.90 34.43 46.18
CA ILE A 1 -41.52 34.79 46.57
C ILE A 1 -40.67 33.53 46.79
N LEU A 2 -40.68 32.85 47.95
CA LEU A 2 -39.81 31.68 48.20
C LEU A 2 -40.00 30.49 47.25
N ASN A 3 -41.25 30.14 46.90
CA ASN A 3 -41.52 29.08 45.91
C ASN A 3 -41.09 29.47 44.49
N GLU A 4 -41.11 30.75 44.14
CA GLU A 4 -40.67 31.23 42.83
C GLU A 4 -39.14 31.19 42.74
N GLU A 5 -38.44 31.56 43.81
CA GLU A 5 -36.98 31.43 43.91
C GLU A 5 -36.54 29.96 43.82
N LEU A 6 -37.22 29.05 44.50
CA LEU A 6 -36.93 27.61 44.41
C LEU A 6 -37.14 27.08 42.98
N ASN A 7 -38.22 27.50 42.30
CA ASN A 7 -38.47 27.12 40.91
C ASN A 7 -37.40 27.67 39.96
N HIS A 8 -36.88 28.87 40.19
CA HIS A 8 -35.75 29.42 39.43
C HIS A 8 -34.49 28.57 39.60
N ILE A 9 -34.16 28.16 40.83
CA ILE A 9 -33.01 27.31 41.11
C ILE A 9 -33.13 25.94 40.43
N ILE A 10 -34.32 25.33 40.45
CA ILE A 10 -34.57 24.04 39.78
C ILE A 10 -34.37 24.17 38.26
N ASN A 11 -34.90 25.22 37.66
CA ASN A 11 -34.75 25.47 36.23
C ASN A 11 -33.29 25.70 35.82
N ASP A 12 -32.51 26.39 36.65
CA ASP A 12 -31.08 26.60 36.41
C ASP A 12 -30.28 25.31 36.58
N TYR A 13 -30.62 24.48 37.57
CA TYR A 13 -30.05 23.16 37.77
C TYR A 13 -30.29 22.24 36.56
N ASP A 14 -31.53 22.17 36.06
CA ASP A 14 -31.87 21.33 34.92
C ASP A 14 -31.19 21.81 33.63
N ARG A 15 -31.11 23.13 33.42
CA ARG A 15 -30.37 23.73 32.31
C ARG A 15 -28.86 23.41 32.39
N PHE A 16 -28.29 23.44 33.58
CA PHE A 16 -26.89 23.10 33.79
C PHE A 16 -26.62 21.60 33.53
N LYS A 17 -27.50 20.73 34.03
CA LYS A 17 -27.45 19.28 33.77
C LYS A 17 -27.56 18.97 32.27
N GLN A 18 -28.42 19.68 31.55
CA GLN A 18 -28.53 19.55 30.10
C GLN A 18 -27.23 19.95 29.39
N ARG A 19 -26.63 21.09 29.75
CA ARG A 19 -25.34 21.53 29.18
C ARG A 19 -24.20 20.54 29.43
N ILE A 20 -24.14 19.93 30.61
CA ILE A 20 -23.17 18.86 30.92
C ILE A 20 -23.37 17.66 29.99
N ASN A 21 -24.62 17.24 29.78
CA ASN A 21 -24.91 16.10 28.92
C ASN A 21 -24.58 16.39 27.45
N GLU A 22 -24.84 17.61 26.97
CA GLU A 22 -24.49 18.04 25.61
C GLU A 22 -22.96 18.05 25.40
N GLN A 23 -22.20 18.54 26.37
CA GLN A 23 -20.73 18.53 26.36
C GLN A 23 -20.14 17.11 26.37
N LYS A 24 -20.80 16.17 27.09
CA LYS A 24 -20.39 14.75 27.13
C LYS A 24 -20.59 14.04 25.79
N GLN A 25 -21.62 14.41 25.02
CA GLN A 25 -21.95 13.70 23.78
C GLN A 25 -21.36 14.34 22.51
N ASN A 26 -21.03 15.63 22.53
CA ASN A 26 -20.54 16.36 21.36
C ASN A 26 -19.17 17.00 21.60
N HIS A 27 -18.19 16.23 22.06
CA HIS A 27 -16.85 16.75 22.22
C HIS A 27 -16.21 16.95 20.83
N SER A 28 -15.97 18.20 20.45
CA SER A 28 -15.36 18.58 19.16
C SER A 28 -13.98 17.94 18.92
N LEU A 29 -13.30 17.49 19.98
CA LEU A 29 -12.03 16.77 19.89
C LEU A 29 -12.22 15.34 19.36
N ILE A 30 -13.35 14.68 19.64
CA ILE A 30 -13.65 13.36 19.08
C ILE A 30 -13.74 13.43 17.56
N LYS A 31 -14.44 14.43 17.02
CA LYS A 31 -14.50 14.66 15.57
C LYS A 31 -13.12 14.92 14.96
N GLN A 32 -12.21 15.57 15.69
CA GLN A 32 -10.84 15.79 15.23
C GLN A 32 -10.03 14.48 15.24
N ILE A 33 -10.20 13.65 16.27
CA ILE A 33 -9.59 12.31 16.34
C ILE A 33 -10.09 11.45 15.18
N ASP A 34 -11.41 11.41 14.94
CA ASP A 34 -12.00 10.63 13.83
C ASP A 34 -11.44 11.08 12.46
N GLN A 35 -11.25 12.40 12.29
CA GLN A 35 -10.67 12.94 11.06
C GLN A 35 -9.20 12.55 10.91
N TRP A 36 -8.40 12.68 11.96
CA TRP A 36 -6.98 12.29 11.92
C TRP A 36 -6.79 10.79 11.74
N GLU A 37 -7.65 9.97 12.32
CA GLU A 37 -7.68 8.52 12.09
C GLU A 37 -7.93 8.23 10.62
N LYS A 38 -8.97 8.83 10.03
CA LYS A 38 -9.32 8.65 8.62
C LYS A 38 -8.17 9.06 7.69
N ASP A 39 -7.58 10.23 7.94
CA ASP A 39 -6.48 10.75 7.13
C ASP A 39 -5.25 9.82 7.21
N SER A 40 -4.95 9.32 8.41
CA SER A 40 -3.83 8.39 8.64
C SER A 40 -4.03 7.06 7.89
N ILE A 41 -5.24 6.51 7.92
CA ILE A 41 -5.59 5.29 7.17
C ILE A 41 -5.43 5.54 5.66
N GLU A 42 -5.89 6.68 5.16
CA GLU A 42 -5.80 7.01 3.74
C GLU A 42 -4.34 7.12 3.27
N ILE A 43 -3.46 7.72 4.08
CA ILE A 43 -2.02 7.79 3.81
C ILE A 43 -1.40 6.40 3.69
N ILE A 44 -1.69 5.49 4.64
CA ILE A 44 -1.22 4.10 4.62
C ILE A 44 -1.72 3.38 3.36
N GLN A 45 -3.00 3.50 3.06
CA GLN A 45 -3.62 2.83 1.91
C GLN A 45 -3.01 3.33 0.58
N LYS A 46 -2.86 4.64 0.41
CA LYS A 46 -2.24 5.23 -0.79
C LYS A 46 -0.80 4.75 -0.98
N LYS A 47 -0.01 4.72 0.10
CA LYS A 47 1.38 4.25 0.03
C LYS A 47 1.46 2.78 -0.32
N ALA A 48 0.66 1.93 0.34
CA ALA A 48 0.60 0.50 0.05
C ALA A 48 0.20 0.24 -1.41
N GLU A 49 -0.80 0.97 -1.91
CA GLU A 49 -1.26 0.84 -3.29
C GLU A 49 -0.20 1.25 -4.31
N ASN A 50 0.53 2.34 -4.03
CA ASN A 50 1.65 2.73 -4.88
C ASN A 50 2.75 1.65 -4.91
N CYS A 51 3.11 1.09 -3.75
CA CYS A 51 4.09 0.00 -3.69
C CYS A 51 3.63 -1.24 -4.48
N ARG A 52 2.34 -1.62 -4.39
CA ARG A 52 1.78 -2.73 -5.19
C ARG A 52 1.87 -2.44 -6.69
N LYS A 53 1.49 -1.25 -7.13
CA LYS A 53 1.57 -0.85 -8.55
C LYS A 53 2.99 -0.91 -9.07
N ILE A 54 3.95 -0.38 -8.30
CA ILE A 54 5.37 -0.43 -8.63
C ILE A 54 5.83 -1.89 -8.78
N LEU A 55 5.51 -2.74 -7.79
CA LEU A 55 5.88 -4.16 -7.82
C LEU A 55 5.32 -4.87 -9.06
N ILE A 56 4.02 -4.71 -9.32
CA ILE A 56 3.35 -5.31 -10.48
C ILE A 56 4.01 -4.85 -11.78
N HIS A 57 4.26 -3.55 -11.93
CA HIS A 57 4.88 -3.00 -13.12
C HIS A 57 6.29 -3.56 -13.34
N TYR A 58 7.12 -3.64 -12.30
CA TYR A 58 8.44 -4.27 -12.39
C TYR A 58 8.35 -5.74 -12.78
N SER A 59 7.48 -6.52 -12.14
CA SER A 59 7.28 -7.93 -12.46
C SER A 59 6.82 -8.12 -13.91
N GLN A 60 5.84 -7.34 -14.37
CA GLN A 60 5.34 -7.39 -15.75
C GLN A 60 6.43 -7.04 -16.77
N ARG A 61 7.23 -6.01 -16.49
CA ARG A 61 8.34 -5.63 -17.36
C ARG A 61 9.38 -6.75 -17.47
N CYS A 62 9.79 -7.33 -16.34
CA CYS A 62 10.74 -8.44 -16.35
C CYS A 62 10.23 -9.63 -17.15
N ILE A 63 8.96 -10.01 -16.96
CA ILE A 63 8.34 -11.10 -17.72
C ILE A 63 8.26 -10.76 -19.22
N HIS A 64 7.88 -9.53 -19.57
CA HIS A 64 7.82 -9.10 -20.97
C HIS A 64 9.20 -9.18 -21.68
N ASP A 65 10.27 -8.75 -21.01
CA ASP A 65 11.62 -8.82 -21.57
C ASP A 65 12.06 -10.29 -21.78
N ILE A 66 11.69 -11.19 -20.87
CA ILE A 66 11.92 -12.64 -20.99
C ILE A 66 11.10 -13.24 -22.15
N GLU A 67 9.82 -12.90 -22.26
CA GLU A 67 8.94 -13.36 -23.35
C GLU A 67 9.50 -12.95 -24.71
N LYS A 68 10.03 -11.74 -24.83
CA LYS A 68 10.68 -11.27 -26.06
C LYS A 68 11.87 -12.15 -26.43
N LYS A 69 12.80 -12.37 -25.51
CA LYS A 69 13.97 -13.25 -25.74
C LYS A 69 13.55 -14.67 -26.10
N PHE A 70 12.51 -15.19 -25.44
CA PHE A 70 11.99 -16.52 -25.73
C PHE A 70 11.36 -16.62 -27.13
N ASN A 71 10.63 -15.59 -27.56
CA ASN A 71 10.07 -15.52 -28.90
C ASN A 71 11.17 -15.45 -29.97
N ASP A 72 12.19 -14.62 -29.75
CA ASP A 72 13.35 -14.52 -30.65
C ASP A 72 14.06 -15.88 -30.78
N LEU A 73 14.25 -16.61 -29.67
CA LEU A 73 14.79 -17.96 -29.68
C LEU A 73 13.88 -18.95 -30.43
N SER A 74 12.56 -18.83 -30.26
CA SER A 74 11.58 -19.66 -30.97
C SER A 74 11.64 -19.47 -32.49
N GLU A 75 11.83 -18.23 -32.95
CA GLU A 75 12.01 -17.93 -34.37
C GLU A 75 13.31 -18.52 -34.91
N GLN A 76 14.44 -18.33 -34.21
CA GLN A 76 15.73 -18.94 -34.59
C GLN A 76 15.63 -20.46 -34.71
N ILE A 77 14.96 -21.14 -33.77
CA ILE A 77 14.74 -22.60 -33.82
C ILE A 77 13.95 -22.98 -35.08
N LYS A 78 12.90 -22.24 -35.42
CA LYS A 78 12.07 -22.52 -36.61
C LYS A 78 12.87 -22.32 -37.91
N GLU A 79 13.72 -21.29 -37.97
CA GLU A 79 14.57 -21.02 -39.13
C GLU A 79 15.58 -22.14 -39.34
N ILE A 80 16.33 -22.51 -38.29
CA ILE A 80 17.32 -23.59 -38.33
C ILE A 80 16.66 -24.92 -38.72
N HIS A 81 15.50 -25.23 -38.15
CA HIS A 81 14.75 -26.45 -38.50
C HIS A 81 14.28 -26.43 -39.96
N LYS A 82 13.88 -25.27 -40.49
CA LYS A 82 13.42 -25.12 -41.87
C LYS A 82 14.56 -25.27 -42.87
N GLU A 83 15.73 -24.71 -42.57
CA GLU A 83 16.93 -24.82 -43.38
C GLU A 83 17.48 -26.26 -43.39
N ASN A 84 17.18 -27.04 -42.34
CA ASN A 84 17.59 -28.43 -42.18
C ASN A 84 19.12 -28.63 -42.24
N GLU A 85 19.87 -27.53 -42.04
CA GLU A 85 21.32 -27.43 -42.01
C GLU A 85 21.72 -26.91 -40.63
N PHE A 86 21.84 -27.80 -39.65
CA PHE A 86 22.33 -27.46 -38.32
C PHE A 86 23.55 -28.29 -37.97
N ASN A 87 24.48 -27.66 -37.26
CA ASN A 87 25.65 -28.31 -36.71
C ASN A 87 25.68 -28.19 -35.18
N GLU A 88 26.71 -28.76 -34.57
CA GLU A 88 26.89 -28.75 -33.12
C GLU A 88 27.01 -27.32 -32.55
N ILE A 89 27.58 -26.38 -33.31
CA ILE A 89 27.68 -24.97 -32.91
C ILE A 89 26.28 -24.35 -32.81
N ASN A 90 25.41 -24.58 -33.80
CA ASN A 90 24.02 -24.11 -33.75
C ASN A 90 23.29 -24.67 -32.52
N LEU A 91 23.42 -25.97 -32.26
CA LEU A 91 22.75 -26.63 -31.15
C LEU A 91 23.24 -26.15 -29.79
N ASN A 92 24.55 -25.93 -29.63
CA ASN A 92 25.11 -25.41 -28.39
C ASN A 92 24.69 -23.95 -28.16
N TYR A 93 24.67 -23.12 -29.20
CA TYR A 93 24.20 -21.74 -29.10
C TYR A 93 22.73 -21.65 -28.64
N LEU A 94 21.84 -22.47 -29.20
CA LEU A 94 20.43 -22.52 -28.78
C LEU A 94 20.28 -22.99 -27.32
N LYS A 95 21.07 -23.98 -26.89
CA LYS A 95 21.07 -24.45 -25.50
C LYS A 95 21.54 -23.37 -24.54
N ASP A 96 22.61 -22.66 -24.89
CA ASP A 96 23.17 -21.59 -24.04
C ASP A 96 22.16 -20.45 -23.87
N GLN A 97 21.50 -20.02 -24.95
CA GLN A 97 20.42 -19.03 -24.87
C GLN A 97 19.26 -19.51 -24.01
N LEU A 98 18.85 -20.78 -24.14
CA LEU A 98 17.77 -21.33 -23.31
C LEU A 98 18.15 -21.37 -21.82
N ILE A 99 19.41 -21.68 -21.50
CA ILE A 99 19.94 -21.64 -20.14
C ILE A 99 19.90 -20.21 -19.59
N GLU A 100 20.34 -19.23 -20.37
CA GLU A 100 20.31 -17.81 -19.98
C GLU A 100 18.88 -17.34 -19.67
N ILE A 101 17.94 -17.58 -20.58
CA ILE A 101 16.52 -17.24 -20.39
C ILE A 101 15.95 -17.92 -19.13
N THR A 102 16.31 -19.18 -18.89
CA THR A 102 15.89 -19.92 -17.69
C THR A 102 16.45 -19.30 -16.41
N GLN A 103 17.72 -18.87 -16.42
CA GLN A 103 18.34 -18.20 -15.28
C GLN A 103 17.70 -16.84 -15.02
N GLU A 104 17.42 -16.07 -16.06
CA GLU A 104 16.71 -14.79 -15.95
C GLU A 104 15.32 -14.95 -15.37
N LEU A 105 14.56 -15.95 -15.84
CA LEU A 105 13.23 -16.26 -15.29
C LEU A 105 13.29 -16.63 -13.81
N ASN A 106 14.25 -17.47 -13.42
CA ASN A 106 14.44 -17.84 -12.01
C ASN A 106 14.87 -16.65 -11.14
N ASN A 107 15.55 -15.66 -11.75
CA ASN A 107 16.03 -14.45 -11.07
C ASN A 107 15.01 -13.30 -11.10
N ALA A 108 13.99 -13.34 -11.96
CA ALA A 108 12.97 -12.29 -12.10
C ALA A 108 12.16 -12.06 -10.81
N SER A 109 12.18 -13.02 -9.89
CA SER A 109 11.55 -12.95 -8.57
C SER A 109 12.40 -12.25 -7.51
N LYS A 110 13.63 -11.81 -7.81
CA LYS A 110 14.57 -11.17 -6.85
C LYS A 110 14.23 -9.71 -6.53
N ILE A 111 12.95 -9.38 -6.39
CA ILE A 111 12.52 -8.08 -5.84
C ILE A 111 12.42 -8.22 -4.32
N SER A 112 13.09 -7.35 -3.58
CA SER A 112 12.97 -7.29 -2.12
C SER A 112 12.07 -6.13 -1.69
N ILE A 113 11.29 -6.37 -0.64
CA ILE A 113 10.52 -5.33 0.05
C ILE A 113 11.24 -5.06 1.37
N GLN A 114 11.56 -3.79 1.62
CA GLN A 114 12.10 -3.34 2.89
C GLN A 114 11.09 -2.44 3.58
N ARG A 115 11.03 -2.55 4.90
CA ARG A 115 10.33 -1.59 5.76
C ARG A 115 11.38 -0.72 6.44
N ASP A 116 11.35 0.58 6.17
CA ASP A 116 12.21 1.53 6.88
C ASP A 116 11.79 1.60 8.36
N SER A 117 12.79 1.59 9.23
CA SER A 117 12.61 1.64 10.69
C SER A 117 12.95 3.00 11.30
N HIS A 118 13.40 3.96 10.50
CA HIS A 118 14.08 5.14 11.03
C HIS A 118 13.19 6.35 11.32
N GLU A 119 11.94 6.40 10.83
CA GLU A 119 10.99 7.48 11.15
C GLU A 119 9.54 6.98 11.16
N SER A 120 8.70 7.59 12.02
CA SER A 120 7.27 7.31 12.06
C SER A 120 6.58 7.86 10.82
N PHE A 121 6.13 6.96 9.93
CA PHE A 121 5.40 7.34 8.71
C PHE A 121 4.06 8.04 9.00
N ILE A 122 3.46 7.80 10.17
CA ILE A 122 2.22 8.41 10.62
C ILE A 122 2.47 9.14 11.95
N ASN A 123 1.89 10.32 12.10
CA ASN A 123 1.98 11.10 13.32
C ASN A 123 1.18 10.43 14.46
N GLU A 124 1.75 10.44 15.66
CA GLU A 124 1.05 9.98 16.86
C GLU A 124 -0.03 11.00 17.27
N ILE A 125 -1.20 10.50 17.68
CA ILE A 125 -2.27 11.31 18.27
C ILE A 125 -2.12 11.22 19.79
N SER A 126 -1.83 12.35 20.45
CA SER A 126 -1.65 12.42 21.90
C SER A 126 -2.66 13.38 22.54
N ILE A 127 -3.13 13.05 23.74
CA ILE A 127 -3.97 13.94 24.55
C ILE A 127 -3.08 14.69 25.54
N ILE A 128 -3.12 16.02 25.49
CA ILE A 128 -2.42 16.89 26.44
C ILE A 128 -3.46 17.48 27.39
N SER A 129 -3.34 17.19 28.68
CA SER A 129 -4.14 17.85 29.73
C SER A 129 -3.26 18.81 30.51
N SER A 130 -3.53 20.10 30.43
CA SER A 130 -3.02 21.09 31.38
C SER A 130 -3.83 21.01 32.68
N LYS A 131 -3.14 20.83 33.81
CA LYS A 131 -3.73 20.99 35.15
C LYS A 131 -3.70 22.45 35.57
#